data_AF-A0A158QHD9-F1
#
_entry.id   AF-A0A158QHD9-F1
#
_cell.length_a   1.000
_cell.length_b   1.000
_cell.length_c   1.000
_cell.angle_alpha   90.00
_cell.angle_beta   90.00
_cell.angle_gamma   90.00
#
_symmetry.space_group_name_H-M   'P 1'
#
loop_
_entity.id
_entity.type
_entity.pdbx_description
1 polymer ?
#
loop_
_entity_poly.entity_id
_entity_poly.type
_entity_poly.pdbx_seq_one_letter_code
_entity_poly.pdbx_strand_id
1 'polypeptide(L)'
;LVYNILSMLYLIGLGLSTIEDISVSGLDVIKKCDHIFIDAYTSVLTHGIERISEFCGKQVKDADREFTENESNSMITLAKTANVAFLVVGDPLCATTHSDLIIRAIKEKIPYKVIHNAGIMTAVGCCGLQLYRMGETVSIPLWNEYFHPESFYLKIAANFVRGLHTLCLLDIKMKEKSVEALLHDRDIYDPPRFMVCPEAGYQILETARRIRHRVVEYDESDPEEFRELEPEVYLDPDCLVVCLARVGTPTQSIVVTTLQILGSSSPSEIGDSPEFSEALGGPMHCMIFPGELHPMEKEFLTSRLLVGDELEGLQTNCDGTSLPILLPPSKEGTSFKERVAAMFNRHEDIVKLTKKCR
;
A
#
# COMPACT_ATOMS: atom_id res chain seq x y z
N LEU A 1 -17.48 2.47 -47.25
CA LEU A 1 -17.37 2.65 -45.79
C LEU A 1 -15.93 3.02 -45.48
N VAL A 2 -15.71 4.28 -45.09
CA VAL A 2 -14.41 4.75 -44.62
C VAL A 2 -14.10 3.99 -43.34
N TYR A 3 -12.95 3.32 -43.26
CA TYR A 3 -12.42 2.86 -41.99
C TYR A 3 -12.14 4.12 -41.17
N ASN A 4 -13.10 4.55 -40.34
CA ASN A 4 -12.79 5.50 -39.29
C ASN A 4 -11.71 4.83 -38.46
N ILE A 5 -10.53 5.43 -38.43
CA ILE A 5 -9.50 5.09 -37.45
C ILE A 5 -10.17 5.35 -36.11
N LEU A 6 -10.63 4.29 -35.44
CA LEU A 6 -11.30 4.39 -34.15
C LEU A 6 -10.26 4.92 -33.16
N SER A 7 -10.37 6.20 -32.81
CA SER A 7 -9.64 6.80 -31.71
C SER A 7 -9.98 6.03 -30.42
N MET A 8 -8.99 5.84 -29.55
CA MET A 8 -9.12 4.95 -28.39
C MET A 8 -8.34 5.49 -27.20
N LEU A 9 -8.93 5.33 -26.02
CA LEU A 9 -8.27 5.55 -24.74
C LEU A 9 -7.63 4.24 -24.24
N TYR A 10 -6.33 4.24 -23.99
CA TYR A 10 -5.61 3.12 -23.44
C TYR A 10 -5.19 3.42 -22.00
N LEU A 11 -5.55 2.55 -21.06
CA LEU A 11 -5.01 2.57 -19.70
C LEU A 11 -3.94 1.48 -19.64
N ILE A 12 -2.70 1.83 -19.30
CA ILE A 12 -1.55 0.94 -19.42
C ILE A 12 -0.79 0.88 -18.11
N GLY A 13 -0.71 -0.31 -17.53
CA GLY A 13 0.10 -0.57 -16.34
C GLY A 13 1.60 -0.62 -16.67
N LEU A 14 2.40 0.13 -15.92
CA LEU A 14 3.85 0.17 -16.08
C LEU A 14 4.59 -0.92 -15.29
N GLY A 15 3.91 -1.60 -14.35
CA GLY A 15 4.59 -2.51 -13.41
C GLY A 15 5.15 -1.75 -12.19
N LEU A 16 5.98 -2.42 -11.38
CA LEU A 16 6.26 -1.96 -10.01
C LEU A 16 7.65 -1.37 -9.81
N SER A 17 8.64 -1.76 -10.61
CA SER A 17 10.03 -1.44 -10.37
C SER A 17 10.57 -0.43 -11.36
N THR A 18 10.69 -0.84 -12.63
CA THR A 18 11.34 -0.07 -13.69
C THR A 18 10.44 0.06 -14.92
N ILE A 19 10.77 0.95 -15.86
CA ILE A 19 10.00 1.07 -17.10
C ILE A 19 10.06 -0.22 -17.94
N GLU A 20 11.10 -1.02 -17.73
CA GLU A 20 11.30 -2.33 -18.33
C GLU A 20 10.29 -3.38 -17.85
N ASP A 21 9.58 -3.14 -16.74
CA ASP A 21 8.46 -3.98 -16.27
C ASP A 21 7.21 -3.84 -17.15
N ILE A 22 7.17 -2.85 -18.06
CA ILE A 22 6.05 -2.69 -18.97
C ILE A 22 5.86 -3.95 -19.83
N SER A 23 4.61 -4.40 -19.94
CA SER A 23 4.32 -5.52 -20.84
C SER A 23 4.65 -5.17 -22.30
N VAL A 24 5.05 -6.17 -23.09
CA VAL A 24 5.25 -6.03 -24.54
C VAL A 24 4.01 -5.42 -25.21
N SER A 25 2.83 -5.87 -24.78
CA SER A 25 1.54 -5.32 -25.23
C SER A 25 1.38 -3.83 -24.93
N GLY A 26 1.81 -3.38 -23.75
CA GLY A 26 1.78 -1.97 -23.36
C GLY A 26 2.70 -1.13 -24.24
N LEU A 27 3.95 -1.58 -24.41
CA LEU A 27 4.93 -0.92 -25.25
C LEU A 27 4.47 -0.79 -26.72
N ASP A 28 3.90 -1.85 -27.28
CA ASP A 28 3.39 -1.86 -28.66
C ASP A 28 2.20 -0.92 -28.86
N VAL A 29 1.37 -0.72 -27.83
CA VAL A 29 0.26 0.22 -27.85
C VAL A 29 0.78 1.66 -27.77
N ILE A 30 1.72 1.96 -26.88
CA ILE A 30 2.31 3.30 -26.73
C ILE A 30 2.88 3.82 -28.06
N LYS A 31 3.55 2.94 -28.82
CA LYS A 31 4.08 3.27 -30.16
C LYS A 31 3.00 3.71 -31.16
N LYS A 32 1.75 3.33 -30.96
CA LYS A 32 0.59 3.67 -31.81
C LYS A 32 -0.22 4.87 -31.30
N CYS A 33 0.03 5.34 -30.08
CA CYS A 33 -0.68 6.47 -29.48
C CYS A 33 -0.12 7.83 -29.91
N ASP A 34 -0.99 8.81 -30.14
CA ASP A 34 -0.61 10.17 -30.52
C ASP A 34 -0.28 11.04 -29.30
N HIS A 35 -0.94 10.75 -28.18
CA HIS A 35 -0.73 11.45 -26.91
C HIS A 35 -0.50 10.44 -25.78
N ILE A 36 0.46 10.75 -24.91
CA ILE A 36 0.81 9.90 -23.78
C ILE A 36 0.82 10.76 -22.52
N PHE A 37 0.06 10.32 -21.54
CA PHE A 37 -0.04 10.92 -20.23
C PHE A 37 0.38 9.90 -19.18
N ILE A 38 0.93 10.37 -18.06
CA ILE A 38 1.27 9.53 -16.92
C ILE A 38 0.63 10.04 -15.66
N ASP A 39 0.09 9.13 -14.88
CA ASP A 39 -0.33 9.38 -13.51
C ASP A 39 0.91 9.56 -12.63
N ALA A 40 1.14 10.79 -12.18
CA ALA A 40 2.27 11.17 -11.35
C ALA A 40 1.94 11.25 -9.85
N TYR A 41 0.72 10.92 -9.42
CA TYR A 41 0.27 11.13 -8.04
C TYR A 41 -0.17 9.86 -7.30
N THR A 42 -0.47 8.76 -7.98
CA THR A 42 -0.89 7.51 -7.30
C THR A 42 0.25 6.58 -6.88
N SER A 43 1.49 6.83 -7.30
CA SER A 43 2.68 6.11 -6.84
C SER A 43 3.98 6.83 -7.21
N VAL A 44 5.11 6.32 -6.73
CA VAL A 44 6.44 6.86 -7.02
C VAL A 44 6.94 6.40 -8.39
N LEU A 45 7.30 7.38 -9.22
CA LEU A 45 8.06 7.15 -10.46
C LEU A 45 9.55 7.14 -10.13
N THR A 46 10.10 5.95 -9.89
CA THR A 46 11.51 5.73 -9.51
C THR A 46 12.54 6.28 -10.50
N HIS A 47 12.14 6.52 -11.76
CA HIS A 47 13.05 6.90 -12.85
C HIS A 47 12.77 8.27 -13.46
N GLY A 48 11.74 8.97 -12.99
CA GLY A 48 11.26 10.23 -13.59
C GLY A 48 10.61 10.06 -14.97
N ILE A 49 9.83 11.06 -15.37
CA ILE A 49 9.10 11.10 -16.65
C ILE A 49 10.03 11.10 -17.87
N GLU A 50 11.25 11.63 -17.72
CA GLU A 50 12.24 11.76 -18.79
C GLU A 50 12.69 10.38 -19.30
N ARG A 51 13.01 9.44 -18.40
CA ARG A 51 13.39 8.07 -18.79
C ARG A 51 12.25 7.35 -19.50
N ILE A 52 11.01 7.58 -19.07
CA ILE A 52 9.84 6.97 -19.72
C ILE A 52 9.68 7.54 -21.13
N SER A 53 9.84 8.85 -21.29
CA SER A 53 9.78 9.50 -22.60
C SER A 53 10.87 8.98 -23.54
N GLU A 54 12.10 8.83 -23.04
CA GLU A 54 13.23 8.27 -23.79
C GLU A 54 12.95 6.81 -24.19
N PHE A 55 12.52 5.97 -23.25
CA PHE A 55 12.22 4.56 -23.48
C PHE A 55 11.07 4.36 -24.48
N CYS A 56 10.03 5.19 -24.40
CA CYS A 56 8.89 5.15 -25.32
C CYS A 56 9.20 5.82 -26.67
N GLY A 57 10.29 6.58 -26.78
CA GLY A 57 10.63 7.39 -27.97
C GLY A 57 9.59 8.47 -28.27
N LYS A 58 8.85 8.93 -27.26
CA LYS A 58 7.73 9.87 -27.39
C LYS A 58 7.64 10.76 -26.16
N GLN A 59 7.17 12.00 -26.35
CA GLN A 59 6.94 12.90 -25.24
C GLN A 59 5.80 12.39 -24.35
N VAL A 60 6.10 12.19 -23.06
CA VAL A 60 5.11 11.89 -22.02
C VAL A 60 4.80 13.18 -21.26
N LYS A 61 3.52 13.38 -20.92
CA LYS A 61 3.06 14.54 -20.13
C LYS A 61 2.53 14.09 -18.78
N ASP A 62 2.82 14.85 -17.73
CA ASP A 62 2.21 14.63 -16.42
C ASP A 62 0.71 14.89 -16.49
N ALA A 63 -0.06 13.94 -15.97
CA ALA A 63 -1.46 14.10 -15.62
C ALA A 63 -1.54 14.11 -14.10
N ASP A 64 -1.52 15.29 -13.51
CA ASP A 64 -1.78 15.44 -12.08
C ASP A 64 -3.27 15.25 -11.77
N ARG A 65 -3.59 15.21 -10.48
CA ARG A 65 -4.96 14.99 -10.00
C ARG A 65 -5.92 16.03 -10.58
N GLU A 66 -5.54 17.30 -10.58
CA GLU A 66 -6.36 18.36 -11.17
C GLU A 66 -6.57 18.16 -12.68
N PHE A 67 -5.55 17.74 -13.43
CA PHE A 67 -5.68 17.44 -14.86
C PHE A 67 -6.57 16.22 -15.13
N THR A 68 -6.50 15.19 -14.29
CA THR A 68 -7.35 14.00 -14.43
C THR A 68 -8.80 14.25 -14.01
N GLU A 69 -9.06 15.10 -13.02
CA GLU A 69 -10.38 15.35 -12.44
C GLU A 69 -11.12 16.55 -13.10
N ASN A 70 -10.41 17.52 -13.72
CA ASN A 70 -11.03 18.66 -14.38
C ASN A 70 -11.58 18.35 -15.79
N GLU A 71 -12.80 18.84 -16.07
CA GLU A 71 -13.56 18.49 -17.29
C GLU A 71 -13.08 19.19 -18.59
N SER A 72 -12.52 20.40 -18.51
CA SER A 72 -12.39 21.30 -19.67
C SER A 72 -11.14 21.12 -20.54
N ASN A 73 -10.11 20.40 -20.07
CA ASN A 73 -8.84 20.14 -20.80
C ASN A 73 -8.46 18.65 -20.81
N SER A 74 -9.47 17.79 -20.69
CA SER A 74 -9.28 16.39 -20.35
C SER A 74 -8.72 15.52 -21.48
N MET A 75 -7.92 14.54 -21.09
CA MET A 75 -7.49 13.38 -21.89
C MET A 75 -8.63 12.72 -22.68
N ILE A 76 -9.85 12.75 -22.13
CA ILE A 76 -11.09 12.27 -22.76
C ILE A 76 -11.39 13.04 -24.05
N THR A 77 -11.20 14.36 -24.08
CA THR A 77 -11.43 15.17 -25.29
C THR A 77 -10.47 14.79 -26.41
N LEU A 78 -9.18 14.58 -26.08
CA LEU A 78 -8.18 14.12 -27.07
C LEU A 78 -8.51 12.73 -27.62
N ALA A 79 -9.03 11.84 -26.77
CA ALA A 79 -9.38 10.47 -27.18
C ALA A 79 -10.58 10.40 -28.16
N LYS A 80 -11.30 11.51 -28.39
CA LYS A 80 -12.34 11.59 -29.43
C LYS A 80 -11.80 11.60 -30.85
N THR A 81 -10.54 11.99 -31.04
CA THR A 81 -9.94 12.17 -32.37
C THR A 81 -8.58 11.52 -32.52
N ALA A 82 -7.98 11.05 -31.43
CA ALA A 82 -6.63 10.48 -31.41
C ALA A 82 -6.53 9.25 -30.48
N ASN A 83 -5.49 8.45 -30.66
CA ASN A 83 -5.15 7.39 -29.73
C ASN A 83 -4.42 7.99 -28.52
N VAL A 84 -4.97 7.81 -27.33
CA VAL A 84 -4.42 8.40 -26.10
C VAL A 84 -4.03 7.29 -25.14
N ALA A 85 -2.78 7.30 -24.68
CA ALA A 85 -2.30 6.42 -23.63
C ALA A 85 -2.28 7.14 -22.29
N PHE A 86 -2.74 6.46 -21.26
CA PHE A 86 -2.66 6.85 -19.87
C PHE A 86 -1.89 5.79 -19.10
N LEU A 87 -0.69 6.15 -18.66
CA LEU A 87 0.26 5.27 -18.01
C LEU A 87 0.06 5.35 -16.49
N VAL A 88 0.00 4.19 -15.84
CA VAL A 88 -0.20 4.08 -14.39
C VAL A 88 0.86 3.16 -13.81
N VAL A 89 1.50 3.57 -12.71
CA VAL A 89 2.43 2.69 -11.97
C VAL A 89 1.66 1.50 -11.39
N GLY A 90 2.19 0.30 -11.54
CA GLY A 90 1.51 -0.94 -11.20
C GLY A 90 0.50 -1.36 -12.27
N ASP A 91 -0.69 -1.74 -11.82
CA ASP A 91 -1.84 -2.06 -12.67
C ASP A 91 -2.88 -0.92 -12.62
N PRO A 92 -3.48 -0.52 -13.76
CA PRO A 92 -4.35 0.65 -13.80
C PRO A 92 -5.56 0.59 -12.86
N LEU A 93 -6.05 -0.60 -12.51
CA LEU A 93 -7.33 -0.78 -11.81
C LEU A 93 -7.22 -1.46 -10.43
N CYS A 94 -6.01 -1.76 -9.94
CA CYS A 94 -5.84 -2.52 -8.70
C CYS A 94 -6.19 -1.75 -7.41
N ALA A 95 -5.81 -0.47 -7.31
CA ALA A 95 -5.96 0.34 -6.09
C ALA A 95 -6.10 1.83 -6.41
N THR A 96 -6.88 2.14 -7.44
CA THR A 96 -7.01 3.49 -7.99
C THR A 96 -8.47 3.82 -8.28
N THR A 97 -8.74 5.09 -8.56
CA THR A 97 -10.05 5.56 -9.01
C THR A 97 -10.17 5.67 -10.53
N HIS A 98 -9.22 5.11 -11.30
CA HIS A 98 -9.19 5.24 -12.76
C HIS A 98 -10.37 4.60 -13.50
N SER A 99 -11.18 3.78 -12.82
CA SER A 99 -12.50 3.37 -13.31
C SER A 99 -13.39 4.57 -13.67
N ASP A 100 -13.21 5.73 -13.02
CA ASP A 100 -13.90 6.97 -13.39
C ASP A 100 -13.54 7.45 -14.81
N LEU A 101 -12.27 7.37 -15.22
CA LEU A 101 -11.85 7.70 -16.59
C LEU A 101 -12.54 6.80 -17.62
N ILE A 102 -12.68 5.51 -17.30
CA ILE A 102 -13.40 4.55 -18.13
C ILE A 102 -14.88 4.94 -18.24
N ILE A 103 -15.53 5.29 -17.12
CA ILE A 103 -16.93 5.71 -17.10
C ILE A 103 -17.12 6.97 -17.95
N ARG A 104 -16.23 7.97 -17.85
CA ARG A 104 -16.25 9.17 -18.69
C ARG A 104 -16.06 8.84 -20.17
N ALA A 105 -15.12 7.97 -20.52
CA ALA A 105 -14.94 7.52 -21.90
C ALA A 105 -16.20 6.84 -22.46
N ILE A 106 -16.86 5.98 -21.68
CA ILE A 106 -18.11 5.31 -22.07
C ILE A 106 -19.23 6.33 -22.33
N LYS A 107 -19.41 7.32 -21.43
CA LYS A 107 -20.42 8.38 -21.60
C LYS A 107 -20.22 9.18 -22.89
N GLU A 108 -18.96 9.43 -23.24
CA GLU A 108 -18.56 10.11 -24.48
C GLU A 108 -18.47 9.19 -25.71
N LYS A 109 -18.84 7.91 -25.57
CA LYS A 109 -18.80 6.88 -26.64
C LYS A 109 -17.40 6.66 -27.23
N ILE A 110 -16.38 6.83 -26.41
CA ILE A 110 -14.98 6.60 -26.77
C ILE A 110 -14.62 5.14 -26.43
N PRO A 111 -14.15 4.35 -27.40
CA PRO A 111 -13.59 3.04 -27.12
C PRO A 111 -12.43 3.13 -26.13
N TYR A 112 -12.35 2.21 -25.18
CA TYR A 112 -11.22 2.11 -24.27
C TYR A 112 -10.64 0.70 -24.27
N LYS A 113 -9.37 0.58 -23.86
CA LYS A 113 -8.70 -0.69 -23.64
C LYS A 113 -7.77 -0.60 -22.44
N VAL A 114 -7.89 -1.57 -21.54
CA VAL A 114 -6.98 -1.71 -20.40
C VAL A 114 -5.89 -2.72 -20.76
N ILE A 115 -4.64 -2.34 -20.54
CA ILE A 115 -3.46 -3.19 -20.63
C ILE A 115 -2.93 -3.38 -19.21
N HIS A 116 -3.21 -4.56 -18.66
CA HIS A 116 -2.83 -4.93 -17.30
C HIS A 116 -1.33 -5.10 -17.11
N ASN A 117 -0.90 -5.05 -15.84
CA ASN A 117 0.47 -5.37 -15.44
C ASN A 117 0.51 -5.91 -13.99
N ALA A 118 1.70 -6.17 -13.45
CA ALA A 118 1.88 -6.47 -12.04
C ALA A 118 1.45 -5.25 -11.19
N GLY A 119 0.71 -5.51 -10.11
CA GLY A 119 0.25 -4.51 -9.15
C GLY A 119 0.49 -4.96 -7.72
N ILE A 120 0.53 -4.03 -6.77
CA ILE A 120 0.85 -4.36 -5.37
C ILE A 120 -0.11 -5.40 -4.79
N MET A 121 -1.39 -5.35 -5.17
CA MET A 121 -2.43 -6.29 -4.74
C MET A 121 -2.09 -7.76 -5.00
N THR A 122 -1.32 -8.05 -6.06
CA THR A 122 -0.89 -9.42 -6.39
C THR A 122 0.56 -9.67 -6.01
N ALA A 123 1.43 -8.66 -6.14
CA ALA A 123 2.85 -8.81 -5.91
C ALA A 123 3.21 -9.06 -4.44
N VAL A 124 2.36 -8.65 -3.48
CA VAL A 124 2.57 -8.97 -2.06
C VAL A 124 2.62 -10.47 -1.74
N GLY A 125 2.20 -11.34 -2.66
CA GLY A 125 2.42 -12.78 -2.55
C GLY A 125 3.91 -13.17 -2.41
N CYS A 126 4.84 -12.26 -2.72
CA CYS A 126 6.28 -12.46 -2.49
C CYS A 126 6.65 -12.68 -1.02
N CYS A 127 5.80 -12.29 -0.05
CA CYS A 127 6.00 -12.58 1.38
C CYS A 127 5.54 -13.99 1.80
N GLY A 128 5.08 -14.82 0.86
CA GLY A 128 4.66 -16.20 1.11
C GLY A 128 3.27 -16.37 1.71
N LEU A 129 2.58 -15.27 2.06
CA LEU A 129 1.17 -15.30 2.43
C LEU A 129 0.29 -15.59 1.21
N GLN A 130 -0.71 -16.43 1.41
CA GLN A 130 -1.60 -16.92 0.37
C GLN A 130 -2.61 -15.84 0.00
N LEU A 131 -2.55 -15.37 -1.25
CA LEU A 131 -3.44 -14.30 -1.73
C LEU A 131 -4.93 -14.63 -1.58
N TYR A 132 -5.32 -15.90 -1.70
CA TYR A 132 -6.71 -16.32 -1.53
C TYR A 132 -7.22 -16.25 -0.08
N ARG A 133 -6.33 -15.98 0.88
CA ARG A 133 -6.66 -15.73 2.30
C ARG A 133 -6.65 -14.25 2.67
N MET A 134 -6.39 -13.36 1.71
CA MET A 134 -6.54 -11.92 1.89
C MET A 134 -8.03 -11.57 1.97
N GLY A 135 -8.42 -10.84 3.01
CA GLY A 135 -9.76 -10.29 3.21
C GLY A 135 -9.92 -8.92 2.55
N GLU A 136 -10.78 -8.08 3.14
CA GLU A 136 -10.95 -6.71 2.67
C GLU A 136 -9.64 -5.93 2.81
N THR A 137 -9.10 -5.41 1.72
CA THR A 137 -7.92 -4.53 1.73
C THR A 137 -8.30 -3.15 2.26
N VAL A 138 -7.41 -2.53 3.02
CA VAL A 138 -7.63 -1.21 3.63
C VAL A 138 -6.56 -0.22 3.20
N SER A 139 -6.88 1.08 3.28
CA SER A 139 -5.90 2.16 3.19
C SER A 139 -5.75 2.83 4.54
N ILE A 140 -4.51 3.05 4.99
CA ILE A 140 -4.20 3.76 6.23
C ILE A 140 -3.74 5.18 5.87
N PRO A 141 -4.61 6.19 6.00
CA PRO A 141 -4.32 7.60 5.70
C PRO A 141 -3.33 8.24 6.70
N LEU A 142 -2.53 9.20 6.25
CA LEU A 142 -1.64 9.98 7.12
C LEU A 142 -2.46 10.91 8.01
N TRP A 143 -2.29 10.78 9.33
CA TRP A 143 -2.84 11.74 10.27
C TRP A 143 -2.18 13.11 10.16
N ASN A 144 -2.95 14.14 10.47
CA ASN A 144 -2.48 15.50 10.66
C ASN A 144 -3.09 16.09 11.95
N GLU A 145 -2.76 17.35 12.27
CA GLU A 145 -3.20 18.01 13.51
C GLU A 145 -4.72 17.98 13.73
N TYR A 146 -5.51 18.01 12.65
CA TYR A 146 -6.97 18.15 12.73
C TYR A 146 -7.73 16.90 12.27
N PHE A 147 -7.09 15.97 11.57
CA PHE A 147 -7.73 14.86 10.89
C PHE A 147 -7.06 13.54 11.22
N HIS A 148 -7.79 12.70 11.96
CA HIS A 148 -7.36 11.39 12.45
C HIS A 148 -8.40 10.32 12.07
N PRO A 149 -8.54 9.98 10.78
CA PRO A 149 -9.44 8.93 10.32
C PRO A 149 -9.04 7.56 10.88
N GLU A 150 -10.04 6.77 11.27
CA GLU A 150 -9.87 5.50 12.01
C GLU A 150 -10.62 4.32 11.35
N SER A 151 -11.32 4.55 10.24
CA SER A 151 -12.23 3.58 9.61
C SER A 151 -11.53 2.29 9.13
N PHE A 152 -10.21 2.34 8.91
CA PHE A 152 -9.41 1.17 8.55
C PHE A 152 -9.37 0.12 9.67
N TYR A 153 -9.42 0.55 10.94
CA TYR A 153 -9.21 -0.33 12.09
C TYR A 153 -10.30 -1.39 12.20
N LEU A 154 -11.57 -0.99 12.03
CA LEU A 154 -12.72 -1.90 12.10
C LEU A 154 -12.66 -2.99 11.03
N LYS A 155 -12.16 -2.64 9.84
CA LYS A 155 -12.00 -3.58 8.72
C LYS A 155 -10.88 -4.59 8.97
N ILE A 156 -9.75 -4.13 9.51
CA ILE A 156 -8.65 -5.03 9.93
C ILE A 156 -9.16 -6.00 11.00
N ALA A 157 -9.86 -5.49 12.02
CA ALA A 157 -10.44 -6.31 13.08
C ALA A 157 -11.44 -7.35 12.53
N ALA A 158 -12.33 -6.94 11.62
CA ALA A 158 -13.31 -7.84 10.99
C ALA A 158 -12.66 -8.98 10.19
N ASN A 159 -11.60 -8.68 9.42
CA ASN A 159 -10.83 -9.72 8.74
C ASN A 159 -10.12 -10.64 9.74
N PHE A 160 -9.53 -10.08 10.79
CA PHE A 160 -8.79 -10.83 11.81
C PHE A 160 -9.68 -11.84 12.54
N VAL A 161 -10.90 -11.44 12.93
CA VAL A 161 -11.92 -12.34 13.52
C VAL A 161 -12.25 -13.51 12.59
N ARG A 162 -12.25 -13.27 11.28
CA ARG A 162 -12.52 -14.28 10.25
C ARG A 162 -11.29 -15.14 9.91
N GLY A 163 -10.14 -14.87 10.53
CA GLY A 163 -8.88 -15.55 10.23
C GLY A 163 -8.29 -15.21 8.86
N LEU A 164 -8.71 -14.09 8.26
CA LEU A 164 -8.20 -13.58 6.97
C LEU A 164 -7.04 -12.61 7.21
N HIS A 165 -6.08 -12.60 6.29
CA HIS A 165 -5.04 -11.56 6.28
C HIS A 165 -5.61 -10.25 5.76
N THR A 166 -5.05 -9.12 6.18
CA THR A 166 -5.45 -7.79 5.70
C THR A 166 -4.26 -7.12 5.04
N LEU A 167 -4.35 -6.85 3.73
CA LEU A 167 -3.42 -5.93 3.08
C LEU A 167 -3.80 -4.49 3.44
N CYS A 168 -2.84 -3.77 4.02
CA CYS A 168 -2.91 -2.37 4.36
C CYS A 168 -2.03 -1.57 3.40
N LEU A 169 -2.67 -0.83 2.49
CA LEU A 169 -2.03 0.17 1.66
C LEU A 169 -1.74 1.41 2.51
N LEU A 170 -0.55 1.98 2.39
CA LEU A 170 -0.13 3.12 3.20
C LEU A 170 -0.21 4.40 2.38
N ASP A 171 -0.65 5.47 3.03
CA ASP A 171 -0.94 6.74 2.37
C ASP A 171 0.28 7.37 1.69
N ILE A 172 -0.02 8.13 0.64
CA ILE A 172 0.95 8.94 -0.08
C ILE A 172 0.36 10.34 -0.28
N LYS A 173 1.17 11.35 -0.02
CA LYS A 173 0.82 12.76 -0.23
C LYS A 173 1.73 13.32 -1.28
N MET A 174 1.16 13.52 -2.47
CA MET A 174 1.86 14.04 -3.64
C MET A 174 1.20 15.34 -4.06
N LYS A 175 1.98 16.45 -4.07
CA LYS A 175 1.49 17.79 -4.46
C LYS A 175 0.18 18.18 -3.75
N GLU A 176 0.08 17.95 -2.44
CA GLU A 176 -1.02 18.53 -1.65
C GLU A 176 -0.74 20.02 -1.42
N LYS A 177 -1.75 20.87 -1.61
CA LYS A 177 -1.66 22.27 -1.20
C LYS A 177 -1.54 22.31 0.32
N SER A 178 -0.63 23.13 0.85
CA SER A 178 -0.48 23.24 2.30
C SER A 178 -1.77 23.78 2.92
N VAL A 179 -2.08 23.39 4.16
CA VAL A 179 -3.32 23.83 4.84
C VAL A 179 -3.44 25.36 4.86
N GLU A 180 -2.32 26.04 5.13
CA GLU A 180 -2.25 27.51 5.10
C GLU A 180 -2.52 28.07 3.69
N ALA A 181 -1.98 27.41 2.66
CA ALA A 181 -2.18 27.83 1.28
C ALA A 181 -3.62 27.61 0.80
N LEU A 182 -4.25 26.50 1.19
CA LEU A 182 -5.68 26.24 0.96
C LEU A 182 -6.56 27.33 1.60
N LEU A 183 -6.27 27.71 2.84
CA LEU A 183 -7.02 28.76 3.55
C LEU A 183 -6.88 30.15 2.90
N HIS A 184 -5.82 30.38 2.14
CA HIS A 184 -5.52 31.68 1.51
C HIS A 184 -5.56 31.63 -0.03
N ASP A 185 -6.10 30.57 -0.62
CA ASP A 185 -6.18 30.34 -2.07
C ASP A 185 -4.83 30.53 -2.80
N ARG A 186 -3.77 29.97 -2.22
CA ARG A 186 -2.41 29.99 -2.79
C ARG A 186 -2.01 28.61 -3.29
N ASP A 187 -1.23 28.59 -4.36
CA ASP A 187 -0.66 27.37 -4.93
C ASP A 187 0.73 27.07 -4.33
N ILE A 188 0.75 26.80 -3.03
CA ILE A 188 1.96 26.33 -2.33
C ILE A 188 1.74 24.87 -1.96
N TYR A 189 2.65 24.02 -2.44
CA TYR A 189 2.56 22.57 -2.30
C TYR A 189 3.58 22.06 -1.30
N ASP A 190 3.15 21.15 -0.44
CA ASP A 190 4.03 20.45 0.48
C ASP A 190 4.90 19.42 -0.25
N PRO A 191 6.11 19.12 0.26
CA PRO A 191 6.96 18.08 -0.32
C PRO A 191 6.27 16.71 -0.24
N PRO A 192 6.57 15.79 -1.19
CA PRO A 192 6.06 14.43 -1.15
C PRO A 192 6.29 13.75 0.21
N ARG A 193 5.23 13.16 0.76
CA ARG A 193 5.29 12.39 2.01
C ARG A 193 4.70 11.01 1.79
N PHE A 194 5.42 9.98 2.23
CA PHE A 194 5.03 8.58 2.11
C PHE A 194 4.93 7.98 3.50
N MET A 195 3.81 7.36 3.83
CA MET A 195 3.68 6.66 5.10
C MET A 195 4.58 5.43 5.11
N VAL A 196 5.37 5.29 6.18
CA VAL A 196 6.19 4.10 6.45
C VAL A 196 5.47 3.15 7.42
N CYS A 197 5.85 1.86 7.40
CA CYS A 197 5.21 0.83 8.23
C CYS A 197 5.22 1.15 9.74
N PRO A 198 6.30 1.68 10.35
CA PRO A 198 6.26 2.07 11.77
C PRO A 198 5.20 3.12 12.08
N GLU A 199 5.02 4.12 11.20
CA GLU A 199 3.96 5.13 11.34
C GLU A 199 2.57 4.49 11.27
N ALA A 200 2.36 3.56 10.35
CA ALA A 200 1.11 2.81 10.27
C ALA A 200 0.85 1.96 11.52
N GLY A 201 1.89 1.30 12.05
CA GLY A 201 1.82 0.52 13.29
C GLY A 201 1.42 1.38 14.50
N TYR A 202 2.05 2.54 14.65
CA TYR A 202 1.68 3.53 15.66
C TYR A 202 0.21 3.96 15.54
N GLN A 203 -0.23 4.35 14.33
CA GLN A 203 -1.62 4.79 14.13
C GLN A 203 -2.63 3.69 14.43
N ILE A 204 -2.34 2.41 14.15
CA ILE A 204 -3.22 1.28 14.50
C ILE A 204 -3.33 1.14 16.03
N LEU A 205 -2.21 1.17 16.75
CA LEU A 205 -2.21 1.07 18.22
C LEU A 205 -2.96 2.25 18.86
N GLU A 206 -2.71 3.46 18.36
CA GLU A 206 -3.33 4.67 18.88
C GLU A 206 -4.83 4.75 18.54
N THR A 207 -5.24 4.26 17.36
CA THR A 207 -6.66 4.08 17.02
C THR A 207 -7.35 3.14 18.01
N ALA A 208 -6.73 2.00 18.33
CA ALA A 208 -7.27 1.07 19.32
C ALA A 208 -7.44 1.75 20.69
N ARG A 209 -6.46 2.55 21.12
CA ARG A 209 -6.50 3.30 22.38
C ARG A 209 -7.63 4.34 22.40
N ARG A 210 -7.78 5.10 21.31
CA ARG A 210 -8.82 6.14 21.15
C ARG A 210 -10.23 5.55 21.17
N ILE A 211 -10.45 4.47 20.42
CA ILE A 211 -11.74 3.74 20.42
C ILE A 211 -12.07 3.25 21.84
N ARG A 212 -11.12 2.62 22.55
CA ARG A 212 -11.34 2.15 23.93
C ARG A 212 -11.71 3.29 24.88
N HIS A 213 -11.05 4.43 24.77
CA HIS A 213 -11.31 5.58 25.62
C HIS A 213 -12.75 6.10 25.43
N ARG A 214 -13.19 6.25 24.18
CA ARG A 214 -14.56 6.68 23.86
C ARG A 214 -15.62 5.71 24.36
N VAL A 215 -15.36 4.41 24.34
CA VAL A 215 -16.29 3.40 24.87
C VAL A 215 -16.39 3.47 26.41
N VAL A 216 -15.30 3.77 27.12
CA VAL A 216 -15.30 3.87 28.58
C VAL A 216 -15.95 5.16 29.08
N GLU A 217 -15.81 6.26 28.35
CA GLU A 217 -16.38 7.56 28.70
C GLU A 217 -17.85 7.73 28.33
N TYR A 218 -18.43 6.77 27.62
CA TYR A 218 -19.83 6.81 27.19
C TYR A 218 -20.80 6.88 28.37
N ASP A 219 -21.68 7.87 28.34
CA ASP A 219 -22.77 8.05 29.29
C ASP A 219 -24.08 7.51 28.70
N GLU A 220 -24.62 6.42 29.28
CA GLU A 220 -25.89 5.80 28.86
C GLU A 220 -27.11 6.76 28.94
N SER A 221 -26.95 7.93 29.57
CA SER A 221 -28.02 8.92 29.74
C SER A 221 -28.22 9.87 28.55
N ASP A 222 -27.32 9.89 27.55
CA ASP A 222 -27.48 10.68 26.32
C ASP A 222 -27.62 9.78 25.05
N PRO A 223 -28.85 9.42 24.67
CA PRO A 223 -29.10 8.54 23.52
C PRO A 223 -28.92 9.22 22.15
N GLU A 224 -28.64 10.54 22.08
CA GLU A 224 -28.33 11.21 20.80
C GLU A 224 -26.85 11.14 20.41
N GLU A 225 -25.98 10.66 21.30
CA GLU A 225 -24.56 10.49 20.97
C GLU A 225 -24.39 9.37 19.94
N PHE A 226 -23.81 9.71 18.78
CA PHE A 226 -23.66 8.79 17.66
C PHE A 226 -22.80 7.60 18.10
N ARG A 227 -23.41 6.41 18.20
CA ARG A 227 -22.70 5.18 18.55
C ARG A 227 -21.69 4.84 17.44
N GLU A 228 -20.44 5.22 17.63
CA GLU A 228 -19.36 4.71 16.79
C GLU A 228 -19.34 3.17 16.88
N LEU A 229 -19.15 2.51 15.74
CA LEU A 229 -19.11 1.05 15.66
C LEU A 229 -17.93 0.53 16.48
N GLU A 230 -18.22 -0.03 17.66
CA GLU A 230 -17.23 -0.76 18.43
C GLU A 230 -16.76 -2.00 17.64
N PRO A 231 -15.44 -2.27 17.56
CA PRO A 231 -14.95 -3.47 16.90
C PRO A 231 -15.35 -4.74 17.67
N GLU A 232 -15.65 -5.82 16.96
CA GLU A 232 -15.90 -7.14 17.57
C GLU A 232 -14.72 -7.62 18.42
N VAL A 233 -13.50 -7.22 18.05
CA VAL A 233 -12.27 -7.50 18.81
C VAL A 233 -11.30 -6.33 18.68
N TYR A 234 -10.58 -6.05 19.77
CA TYR A 234 -9.40 -5.18 19.68
C TYR A 234 -8.18 -5.99 19.27
N LEU A 235 -7.41 -5.47 18.31
CA LEU A 235 -6.16 -6.09 17.88
C LEU A 235 -5.17 -6.11 19.06
N ASP A 236 -4.60 -7.28 19.34
CA ASP A 236 -3.60 -7.44 20.39
C ASP A 236 -2.26 -6.85 19.90
N PRO A 237 -1.53 -6.04 20.71
CA PRO A 237 -0.22 -5.51 20.33
C PRO A 237 0.81 -6.59 19.96
N ASP A 238 0.68 -7.82 20.45
CA ASP A 238 1.56 -8.93 20.11
C ASP A 238 1.23 -9.60 18.76
N CYS A 239 0.19 -9.15 18.04
CA CYS A 239 -0.12 -9.66 16.73
C CYS A 239 1.06 -9.48 15.76
N LEU A 240 1.33 -10.51 14.95
CA LEU A 240 2.28 -10.41 13.86
C LEU A 240 1.86 -9.33 12.85
N VAL A 241 2.86 -8.70 12.26
CA VAL A 241 2.74 -7.80 11.11
C VAL A 241 3.85 -8.13 10.12
N VAL A 242 3.50 -8.12 8.84
CA VAL A 242 4.45 -8.33 7.74
C VAL A 242 4.56 -7.02 6.97
N CYS A 243 5.71 -6.36 7.08
CA CYS A 243 6.01 -5.12 6.39
C CYS A 243 6.70 -5.44 5.07
N LEU A 244 6.27 -4.81 3.98
CA LEU A 244 6.93 -4.93 2.69
C LEU A 244 7.30 -3.53 2.18
N ALA A 245 8.51 -3.40 1.68
CA ALA A 245 9.00 -2.17 1.07
C ALA A 245 9.53 -2.46 -0.34
N ARG A 246 9.24 -1.54 -1.26
CA ARG A 246 9.73 -1.55 -2.65
C ARG A 246 9.50 -2.90 -3.34
N VAL A 247 8.29 -3.44 -3.20
CA VAL A 247 7.90 -4.73 -3.78
C VAL A 247 8.14 -4.72 -5.29
N GLY A 248 8.84 -5.73 -5.79
CA GLY A 248 9.21 -5.89 -7.20
C GLY A 248 10.55 -5.25 -7.59
N THR A 249 11.17 -4.43 -6.74
CA THR A 249 12.47 -3.82 -7.05
C THR A 249 13.66 -4.68 -6.58
N PRO A 250 14.87 -4.45 -7.11
CA PRO A 250 16.09 -5.11 -6.60
C PRO A 250 16.36 -4.84 -5.12
N THR A 251 15.83 -3.74 -4.57
CA THR A 251 15.98 -3.36 -3.16
C THR A 251 14.75 -3.72 -2.33
N GLN A 252 13.88 -4.62 -2.80
CA GLN A 252 12.72 -5.10 -2.05
C GLN A 252 13.13 -5.53 -0.63
N SER A 253 12.29 -5.26 0.36
CA SER A 253 12.49 -5.73 1.74
C SER A 253 11.20 -6.27 2.32
N ILE A 254 11.34 -7.32 3.15
CA ILE A 254 10.25 -7.97 3.88
C ILE A 254 10.69 -8.08 5.33
N VAL A 255 9.92 -7.52 6.25
CA VAL A 255 10.18 -7.59 7.70
C VAL A 255 8.97 -8.21 8.40
N VAL A 256 9.21 -9.14 9.32
CA VAL A 256 8.19 -9.77 10.16
C VAL A 256 8.49 -9.46 11.62
N THR A 257 7.53 -8.86 12.29
CA THR A 257 7.63 -8.43 13.69
C THR A 257 6.25 -8.41 14.35
N THR A 258 6.13 -7.85 15.55
CA THR A 258 4.82 -7.62 16.20
C THR A 258 4.37 -6.18 16.03
N LEU A 259 3.05 -5.95 16.11
CA LEU A 259 2.47 -4.61 16.04
C LEU A 259 3.05 -3.68 17.12
N GLN A 260 3.29 -4.19 18.33
CA GLN A 260 3.90 -3.45 19.42
C GLN A 260 5.29 -2.95 19.06
N ILE A 261 6.18 -3.83 18.59
CA ILE A 261 7.55 -3.46 18.21
C ILE A 261 7.51 -2.44 17.07
N LEU A 262 6.68 -2.70 16.05
CA LEU A 262 6.55 -1.80 14.89
C LEU A 262 6.07 -0.40 15.29
N GLY A 263 5.07 -0.30 16.17
CA GLY A 263 4.45 0.94 16.60
C GLY A 263 5.03 1.55 17.87
N SER A 264 6.18 1.06 18.36
CA SER A 264 6.79 1.54 19.62
C SER A 264 7.29 2.99 19.53
N SER A 265 7.59 3.47 18.33
CA SER A 265 8.14 4.81 18.09
C SER A 265 7.03 5.83 17.82
N SER A 266 7.12 7.00 18.46
CA SER A 266 6.26 8.16 18.19
C SER A 266 6.51 8.72 16.78
N PRO A 267 5.54 9.37 16.09
CA PRO A 267 5.73 9.97 14.76
C PRO A 267 6.97 10.88 14.64
N SER A 268 7.36 11.55 15.73
CA SER A 268 8.57 12.38 15.81
C SER A 268 9.88 11.58 15.80
N GLU A 269 9.84 10.30 16.16
CA GLU A 269 10.99 9.39 16.27
C GLU A 269 10.97 8.30 15.19
N ILE A 270 9.89 8.20 14.40
CA ILE A 270 9.72 7.18 13.35
C ILE A 270 10.70 7.36 12.19
N GLY A 271 11.22 8.57 11.97
CA GLY A 271 12.34 8.82 11.06
C GLY A 271 13.69 8.29 11.59
N ASP A 272 13.77 7.99 12.89
CA ASP A 272 15.01 7.75 13.63
C ASP A 272 15.08 6.35 14.28
N SER A 273 14.12 5.45 14.07
CA SER A 273 14.33 4.03 14.44
C SER A 273 15.33 3.42 13.46
N PRO A 274 16.61 3.27 13.85
CA PRO A 274 17.65 2.90 12.88
C PRO A 274 17.41 1.49 12.33
N GLU A 275 16.85 0.60 13.15
CA GLU A 275 16.58 -0.79 12.78
C GLU A 275 15.56 -0.91 11.65
N PHE A 276 14.38 -0.26 11.77
CA PHE A 276 13.36 -0.33 10.73
C PHE A 276 13.72 0.49 9.49
N SER A 277 14.41 1.61 9.67
CA SER A 277 14.90 2.44 8.56
C SER A 277 15.95 1.69 7.73
N GLU A 278 16.91 1.01 8.39
CA GLU A 278 17.90 0.18 7.73
C GLU A 278 17.28 -1.09 7.10
N ALA A 279 16.34 -1.73 7.80
CA ALA A 279 15.68 -2.95 7.32
C ALA A 279 14.75 -2.70 6.12
N LEU A 280 13.83 -1.76 6.25
CA LEU A 280 12.82 -1.51 5.24
C LEU A 280 13.31 -0.54 4.18
N GLY A 281 14.23 0.39 4.46
CA GLY A 281 14.68 1.42 3.53
C GLY A 281 13.61 2.47 3.21
N GLY A 282 13.70 3.10 2.03
CA GLY A 282 12.75 4.12 1.57
C GLY A 282 11.41 3.60 0.98
N PRO A 283 10.49 4.49 0.61
CA PRO A 283 9.18 4.14 0.03
C PRO A 283 9.30 3.38 -1.30
N MET A 284 8.26 2.69 -1.78
CA MET A 284 6.90 2.58 -1.24
C MET A 284 6.76 1.43 -0.23
N HIS A 285 6.00 1.64 0.83
CA HIS A 285 5.73 0.62 1.85
C HIS A 285 4.27 0.15 1.78
N CYS A 286 4.06 -1.12 2.11
CA CYS A 286 2.75 -1.66 2.47
C CYS A 286 2.90 -2.62 3.66
N MET A 287 1.81 -2.95 4.32
CA MET A 287 1.82 -3.83 5.47
C MET A 287 0.71 -4.86 5.34
N ILE A 288 0.96 -6.08 5.81
CA ILE A 288 -0.06 -7.11 5.94
C ILE A 288 -0.24 -7.44 7.42
N PHE A 289 -1.48 -7.42 7.88
CA PHE A 289 -1.89 -7.93 9.18
C PHE A 289 -2.37 -9.37 9.02
N PRO A 290 -1.58 -10.39 9.39
CA PRO A 290 -1.97 -11.78 9.14
C PRO A 290 -3.14 -12.18 10.05
N GLY A 291 -4.11 -12.90 9.49
CA GLY A 291 -5.03 -13.73 10.26
C GLY A 291 -4.40 -15.09 10.60
N GLU A 292 -5.19 -16.17 10.52
CA GLU A 292 -4.69 -17.51 10.79
C GLU A 292 -3.64 -17.93 9.75
N LEU A 293 -2.47 -18.40 10.20
CA LEU A 293 -1.41 -18.84 9.30
C LEU A 293 -1.57 -20.32 8.94
N HIS A 294 -1.42 -20.64 7.66
CA HIS A 294 -1.22 -22.00 7.17
C HIS A 294 0.21 -22.46 7.54
N PRO A 295 0.46 -23.75 7.78
CA PRO A 295 1.82 -24.23 8.10
C PRO A 295 2.89 -23.79 7.09
N MET A 296 2.57 -23.79 5.79
CA MET A 296 3.48 -23.31 4.75
C MET A 296 3.74 -21.80 4.81
N GLU A 297 2.76 -20.99 5.22
CA GLU A 297 2.93 -19.55 5.39
C GLU A 297 3.89 -19.27 6.55
N LYS A 298 3.72 -19.98 7.67
CA LYS A 298 4.65 -19.91 8.81
C LYS A 298 6.06 -20.34 8.44
N GLU A 299 6.20 -21.43 7.69
CA GLU A 299 7.49 -21.91 7.21
C GLU A 299 8.17 -20.89 6.28
N PHE A 300 7.42 -20.27 5.36
CA PHE A 300 7.97 -19.23 4.48
C PHE A 300 8.38 -17.99 5.26
N LEU A 301 7.53 -17.49 6.16
CA LEU A 301 7.84 -16.32 6.97
C LEU A 301 9.05 -16.54 7.88
N THR A 302 9.34 -17.79 8.25
CA THR A 302 10.52 -18.17 9.04
C THR A 302 11.68 -18.75 8.21
N SER A 303 11.60 -18.68 6.87
CA SER A 303 12.56 -19.30 5.95
C SER A 303 14.01 -18.84 6.15
N ARG A 304 14.24 -17.66 6.71
CA ARG A 304 15.57 -17.17 7.09
C ARG A 304 16.27 -18.09 8.11
N LEU A 305 15.53 -18.72 9.00
CA LEU A 305 16.06 -19.71 9.93
C LEU A 305 16.50 -21.01 9.24
N LEU A 306 15.95 -21.32 8.06
CA LEU A 306 16.27 -22.54 7.31
C LEU A 306 17.63 -22.45 6.61
N VAL A 307 18.07 -21.23 6.27
CA VAL A 307 19.38 -21.00 5.63
C VAL A 307 20.52 -20.83 6.65
N GLY A 308 20.24 -21.04 7.94
CA GLY A 308 21.24 -20.95 9.01
C GLY A 308 21.66 -19.52 9.34
N ASP A 309 20.92 -18.53 8.86
CA ASP A 309 21.11 -17.13 9.23
C ASP A 309 20.41 -16.85 10.56
N GLU A 310 21.09 -17.22 11.64
CA GLU A 310 20.69 -16.97 13.03
C GLU A 310 21.22 -15.63 13.56
N LEU A 311 21.86 -14.83 12.70
CA LEU A 311 22.37 -13.52 13.07
C LEU A 311 21.20 -12.53 13.15
N GLU A 312 21.21 -11.65 14.16
CA GLU A 312 20.32 -10.48 14.26
C GLU A 312 20.60 -9.42 13.15
N GLY A 313 21.33 -9.80 12.09
CA GLY A 313 21.86 -8.89 11.08
C GLY A 313 20.91 -8.65 9.90
N LEU A 314 20.92 -7.42 9.39
CA LEU A 314 20.08 -6.93 8.30
C LEU A 314 20.60 -7.24 6.89
N GLN A 315 21.65 -8.07 6.78
CA GLN A 315 22.32 -8.32 5.49
C GLN A 315 21.43 -9.13 4.54
N THR A 316 20.75 -8.42 3.64
CA THR A 316 20.12 -9.00 2.46
C THR A 316 21.16 -9.06 1.34
N ASN A 317 21.31 -10.22 0.70
CA ASN A 317 22.14 -10.33 -0.51
C ASN A 317 21.55 -9.44 -1.61
N CYS A 318 22.37 -8.56 -2.18
CA CYS A 318 21.95 -7.48 -3.08
C CYS A 318 21.31 -7.91 -4.41
N ASP A 319 21.38 -9.20 -4.76
CA ASP A 319 20.97 -9.72 -6.07
C ASP A 319 19.94 -10.89 -6.00
N GLY A 320 19.34 -11.15 -4.82
CA GLY A 320 18.41 -12.27 -4.61
C GLY A 320 17.08 -11.86 -3.97
N THR A 321 16.06 -12.72 -4.08
CA THR A 321 14.77 -12.55 -3.41
C THR A 321 14.97 -12.34 -1.90
N SER A 322 14.46 -11.24 -1.38
CA SER A 322 14.60 -10.86 0.03
C SER A 322 13.91 -11.87 0.92
N LEU A 323 14.68 -12.70 1.64
CA LEU A 323 14.13 -13.52 2.71
C LEU A 323 13.58 -12.60 3.82
N PRO A 324 12.50 -12.98 4.52
CA PRO A 324 11.96 -12.17 5.60
C PRO A 324 13.01 -11.90 6.70
N ILE A 325 13.22 -10.63 7.01
CA ILE A 325 13.96 -10.18 8.19
C ILE A 325 13.04 -10.39 9.40
N LEU A 326 13.53 -11.07 10.43
CA LEU A 326 12.75 -11.40 11.62
C LEU A 326 13.17 -10.52 12.79
N LEU A 327 12.24 -9.76 13.36
CA LEU A 327 12.47 -8.91 14.53
C LEU A 327 11.55 -9.36 15.68
N PRO A 328 11.89 -10.45 16.40
CA PRO A 328 11.10 -10.92 17.52
C PRO A 328 11.33 -10.07 18.79
N PRO A 329 10.39 -10.06 19.75
CA PRO A 329 10.58 -9.36 21.03
C PRO A 329 11.85 -9.80 21.76
N SER A 330 12.59 -8.83 22.31
CA SER A 330 13.78 -9.08 23.12
C SER A 330 13.44 -9.80 24.42
N LYS A 331 14.21 -10.84 24.75
CA LYS A 331 14.06 -11.60 26.00
C LYS A 331 15.39 -12.21 26.44
N GLU A 332 15.86 -11.78 27.62
CA GLU A 332 17.14 -12.26 28.18
C GLU A 332 17.17 -13.78 28.34
N GLY A 333 18.33 -14.37 28.06
CA GLY A 333 18.57 -15.81 28.22
C GLY A 333 17.85 -16.72 27.22
N THR A 334 17.23 -16.16 26.17
CA THR A 334 16.58 -16.94 25.10
C THR A 334 17.27 -16.75 23.75
N SER A 335 17.47 -17.85 23.04
CA SER A 335 18.08 -17.85 21.71
C SER A 335 17.17 -17.15 20.68
N PHE A 336 17.74 -16.63 19.60
CA PHE A 336 16.98 -15.98 18.52
C PHE A 336 15.86 -16.87 17.99
N LYS A 337 16.17 -18.15 17.72
CA LYS A 337 15.21 -19.16 17.25
C LYS A 337 14.03 -19.36 18.21
N GLU A 338 14.30 -19.40 19.51
CA GLU A 338 13.24 -19.51 20.54
C GLU A 338 12.37 -18.26 20.58
N ARG A 339 12.96 -17.06 20.44
CA ARG A 339 12.20 -15.80 20.40
C ARG A 339 11.31 -15.72 19.16
N VAL A 340 11.81 -16.12 17.98
CA VAL A 340 10.99 -16.23 16.77
C VAL A 340 9.85 -17.23 16.99
N ALA A 341 10.13 -18.43 17.49
CA ALA A 341 9.09 -19.43 17.75
C ALA A 341 8.02 -18.91 18.72
N ALA A 342 8.43 -18.23 19.79
CA ALA A 342 7.51 -17.61 20.75
C ALA A 342 6.63 -16.53 20.11
N MET A 343 7.20 -15.67 19.26
CA MET A 343 6.47 -14.63 18.53
C MET A 343 5.34 -15.23 17.66
N PHE A 344 5.63 -16.26 16.89
CA PHE A 344 4.61 -16.92 16.04
C PHE A 344 3.57 -17.69 16.87
N ASN A 345 4.00 -18.39 17.93
CA ASN A 345 3.07 -19.12 18.79
C ASN A 345 2.11 -18.17 19.52
N ARG A 346 2.60 -17.02 19.98
CA ARG A 346 1.78 -15.97 20.60
C ARG A 346 0.69 -15.49 19.65
N HIS A 347 1.02 -15.24 18.38
CA HIS A 347 0.04 -14.85 17.38
C HIS A 347 -1.02 -15.93 17.12
N GLU A 348 -0.62 -17.20 17.00
CA GLU A 348 -1.58 -18.30 16.87
C GLU A 348 -2.53 -18.41 18.07
N ASP A 349 -2.03 -18.19 19.28
CA ASP A 349 -2.84 -18.20 20.49
C ASP A 349 -3.84 -17.03 20.51
N ILE A 350 -3.43 -15.84 20.08
CA ILE A 350 -4.32 -14.68 19.92
C ILE A 350 -5.42 -15.00 18.92
N VAL A 351 -5.08 -15.52 17.72
CA VAL A 351 -6.07 -15.89 16.70
C VAL A 351 -7.06 -16.94 17.24
N LYS A 352 -6.59 -17.95 17.98
CA LYS A 352 -7.47 -18.96 18.60
C LYS A 352 -8.38 -18.36 19.67
N LEU A 353 -7.90 -17.42 20.48
CA LEU A 353 -8.70 -16.73 21.49
C LEU A 353 -9.79 -15.88 20.84
N THR A 354 -9.46 -15.12 19.80
CA THR A 354 -10.43 -14.31 19.04
C THR A 354 -11.55 -15.16 18.46
N LYS A 355 -11.24 -16.35 17.91
CA LYS A 355 -12.26 -17.27 17.39
C LYS A 355 -13.20 -17.84 18.46
N LYS A 356 -12.75 -17.97 19.72
CA LYS A 356 -13.58 -18.47 20.83
C LYS A 356 -14.56 -17.43 21.38
N CYS A 357 -14.31 -16.15 21.12
CA CYS A 357 -15.20 -15.06 21.54
C CYS A 357 -16.37 -14.83 20.58
N ARG A 358 -16.42 -15.55 19.46
CA ARG A 358 -17.50 -15.58 18.48
C ARG A 358 -18.46 -16.73 18.77
#